data_AF-A0A382VF41-F1
#
_entry.id   AF-A0A382VF41-F1
#
_cell.length_a   1.000
_cell.length_b   1.000
_cell.length_c   1.000
_cell.angle_alpha   90.00
_cell.angle_beta   90.00
_cell.angle_gamma   90.00
#
_symmetry.space_group_name_H-M   'P 1'
#
loop_
_entity.id
_entity.type
_entity.pdbx_description
1 polymer ?
#
loop_
_entity_poly.entity_id
_entity_poly.type
_entity_poly.pdbx_seq_one_letter_code
_entity_poly.pdbx_strand_id
1 'polypeptide(L)' 'VSHSQIILEKKLDMTYSKKLKNQKIAKTRRQRGYHWEDTLVKRFNSLENWKAFRLG' A
#
# COMPACT_ATOMS: atom_id res chain seq x y z
N VAL A 1 13.34 -36.18 -8.95
CA VAL A 1 12.69 -35.32 -7.93
C VAL A 1 11.32 -35.91 -7.63
N SER A 2 10.95 -36.11 -6.37
CA SER A 2 9.65 -36.70 -5.99
C SER A 2 8.48 -35.80 -6.40
N HIS A 3 7.35 -36.38 -6.81
CA HIS A 3 6.12 -35.64 -7.12
C HIS A 3 5.64 -34.75 -5.96
N SER A 4 5.82 -35.24 -4.72
CA SER A 4 5.51 -34.46 -3.50
C SER A 4 6.35 -33.19 -3.38
N GLN A 5 7.64 -33.26 -3.76
CA GLN A 5 8.55 -32.12 -3.73
C GLN A 5 8.09 -31.02 -4.71
N ILE A 6 7.70 -31.43 -5.92
CA ILE A 6 7.20 -30.51 -6.96
C ILE A 6 5.92 -29.79 -6.50
N ILE A 7 5.01 -30.49 -5.81
CA ILE A 7 3.79 -29.89 -5.25
C ILE A 7 4.13 -28.84 -4.18
N LEU A 8 5.09 -29.14 -3.31
CA LEU A 8 5.52 -28.22 -2.25
C LEU A 8 6.15 -26.95 -2.83
N GLU A 9 7.05 -27.08 -3.81
CA GLU A 9 7.69 -25.95 -4.49
C GLU A 9 6.66 -25.02 -5.16
N LYS A 10 5.67 -25.59 -5.87
CA LYS A 10 4.58 -24.81 -6.48
C LYS A 10 3.72 -24.07 -5.45
N LYS A 11 3.45 -24.69 -4.30
CA LYS A 11 2.70 -24.02 -3.21
C LYS A 11 3.49 -22.84 -2.65
N LEU A 12 4.80 -23.01 -2.42
CA LEU A 12 5.67 -21.95 -1.92
C LEU A 12 5.72 -20.77 -2.89
N ASP A 13 5.93 -21.01 -4.18
CA ASP A 13 5.95 -19.95 -5.20
C ASP A 13 4.62 -19.17 -5.27
N MET A 14 3.49 -19.88 -5.22
CA MET A 14 2.17 -19.25 -5.14
C MET A 14 2.02 -18.36 -3.90
N THR A 15 2.47 -18.82 -2.72
CA THR A 15 2.40 -18.01 -1.49
C THR A 15 3.30 -16.78 -1.56
N TYR A 16 4.49 -16.91 -2.13
CA TYR A 16 5.42 -15.80 -2.34
C TYR A 16 4.83 -14.76 -3.29
N SER A 17 4.25 -15.19 -4.42
CA SER A 17 3.54 -14.33 -5.37
C SER A 17 2.38 -13.57 -4.71
N LYS A 18 1.58 -14.24 -3.87
CA LYS A 18 0.51 -13.59 -3.09
C LYS A 18 1.05 -12.53 -2.12
N LYS A 19 2.14 -12.84 -1.39
CA LYS A 19 2.81 -11.90 -0.48
C LYS A 19 3.28 -10.64 -1.22
N LEU A 20 3.92 -10.80 -2.37
CA LEU A 20 4.35 -9.67 -3.21
C LEU A 20 3.18 -8.81 -3.70
N LYS A 21 2.07 -9.43 -4.13
CA LYS A 21 0.86 -8.71 -4.53
C LYS A 21 0.29 -7.90 -3.37
N ASN A 22 0.20 -8.49 -2.17
CA ASN A 22 -0.31 -7.81 -0.98
C ASN A 22 0.57 -6.63 -0.58
N GLN A 23 1.90 -6.76 -0.68
CA GLN A 23 2.82 -5.64 -0.44
C GLN A 23 2.59 -4.48 -1.41
N LYS A 24 2.42 -4.77 -2.71
CA LYS A 24 2.10 -3.75 -3.72
C LYS A 24 0.78 -3.04 -3.40
N ILE A 25 -0.27 -3.80 -3.08
CA ILE A 25 -1.58 -3.24 -2.69
C ILE A 25 -1.44 -2.34 -1.46
N ALA A 26 -0.71 -2.78 -0.44
CA ALA A 26 -0.50 -2.01 0.78
C ALA A 26 0.28 -0.70 0.50
N LYS A 27 1.29 -0.73 -0.38
CA LYS A 27 2.00 0.47 -0.82
C LYS A 27 1.05 1.45 -1.53
N THR A 28 0.24 0.97 -2.47
CA THR A 28 -0.74 1.81 -3.19
C THR A 28 -1.78 2.43 -2.25
N ARG A 29 -2.27 1.69 -1.25
CA ARG A 29 -3.21 2.23 -0.24
C ARG A 29 -2.61 3.38 0.55
N ARG A 30 -1.35 3.26 1.00
CA ARG A 30 -0.64 4.34 1.72
C ARG A 30 -0.44 5.57 0.84
N GLN A 31 0.01 5.37 -0.40
CA GLN A 31 0.20 6.47 -1.35
C GLN A 31 -1.12 7.23 -1.61
N ARG A 32 -2.24 6.51 -1.72
CA ARG A 32 -3.56 7.12 -1.83
C ARG A 32 -3.95 7.90 -0.57
N GLY A 33 -3.66 7.36 0.62
CA GLY A 33 -3.85 8.06 1.89
C GLY A 33 -3.10 9.39 1.92
N TYR A 34 -1.81 9.38 1.59
CA TYR A 34 -0.98 10.60 1.55
C TYR A 34 -1.48 11.63 0.53
N HIS A 35 -2.00 11.18 -0.61
CA HIS A 35 -2.62 12.08 -1.59
C HIS A 35 -3.90 12.74 -1.05
N TRP A 36 -4.71 11.97 -0.31
CA TRP A 36 -5.91 12.51 0.33
C TRP A 36 -5.55 13.52 1.43
N GLU A 37 -4.58 13.21 2.28
CA GLU A 37 -4.08 14.14 3.30
C GLU A 37 -3.58 15.45 2.69
N ASP A 38 -2.80 15.38 1.60
CA ASP A 38 -2.31 16.57 0.88
C ASP A 38 -3.47 17.40 0.31
N THR A 39 -4.49 16.74 -0.22
CA THR A 39 -5.70 17.40 -0.72
C THR A 39 -6.45 18.12 0.40
N LEU A 40 -6.56 17.53 1.60
CA LEU A 40 -7.17 18.18 2.76
C LEU A 40 -6.38 19.39 3.19
N VAL A 41 -5.05 19.25 3.33
CA VAL A 41 -4.18 20.38 3.71
C VAL A 41 -4.35 21.54 2.73
N LYS A 42 -4.36 21.28 1.43
CA LYS A 42 -4.62 22.31 0.39
C LYS A 42 -5.98 22.97 0.55
N ARG A 43 -7.04 22.19 0.78
CA ARG A 43 -8.40 22.73 0.97
C ARG A 43 -8.48 23.62 2.21
N PHE A 44 -7.96 23.18 3.34
CA PHE A 44 -7.98 24.00 4.56
C PHE A 44 -7.13 25.25 4.41
N ASN A 45 -5.96 25.17 3.78
CA ASN A 45 -5.11 26.34 3.54
C ASN A 45 -5.70 27.33 2.51
N SER A 46 -6.71 26.92 1.72
CA SER A 46 -7.46 27.86 0.88
C SER A 46 -8.56 28.62 1.61
N LEU A 47 -8.90 28.24 2.84
CA LEU A 47 -9.87 28.96 3.67
C LEU A 47 -9.18 30.10 4.42
N GLU A 48 -9.88 31.22 4.55
CA GLU A 48 -9.38 32.37 5.29
C GLU A 48 -9.22 32.02 6.78
N ASN A 49 -8.11 32.47 7.40
CA ASN A 49 -7.77 32.21 8.80
C ASN A 49 -7.54 30.73 9.19
N TRP A 50 -7.33 29.83 8.21
CA TRP A 50 -6.96 28.43 8.47
C TRP A 50 -5.52 28.13 8.05
N LYS A 51 -4.84 27.28 8.84
CA LYS A 51 -3.50 26.75 8.52
C LYS A 51 -3.39 25.28 8.92
N ALA A 52 -3.45 24.40 7.92
CA ALA A 52 -3.32 22.96 8.06
C ALA A 52 -1.92 22.46 7.70
N PHE A 53 -1.52 21.35 8.33
CA PHE A 53 -0.26 20.64 8.06
C PHE A 53 -0.41 19.14 8.37
N ARG A 54 0.53 18.32 7.87
CA ARG A 54 0.60 16.88 8.15
C ARG A 54 1.51 16.62 9.34
N LEU A 55 1.19 15.63 10.18
CA LEU A 55 1.95 15.31 11.39
C LEU A 55 3.19 14.41 11.16
N GLY A 56 3.44 13.97 9.92
CA GLY A 56 4.61 13.16 9.59
C GLY A 56 4.43 11.69 9.97
#